data_AF-A0A182SAJ6-F1
#
_entry.id   AF-A0A182SAJ6-F1
#
_cell.length_a   1.000
_cell.length_b   1.000
_cell.length_c   1.000
_cell.angle_alpha   90.00
_cell.angle_beta   90.00
_cell.angle_gamma   90.00
#
_symmetry.space_group_name_H-M   'P 1'
#
loop_
_entity.id
_entity.type
_entity.pdbx_description
1 polymer ?
#
loop_
_entity_poly.entity_id
_entity_poly.type
_entity_poly.pdbx_seq_one_letter_code
_entity_poly.pdbx_strand_id
1 'polypeptide(L)'
;MSTKDFNISRDEFRNITRCLDNEEFRGLFMEYCNELRDNRKQYEDELSMLEAQRGYDVKFLKPSPGYVIKTIVDGKRKGFINVCQCELVQKPSSTSGVNEDGTKGLKWSIPYAQSQPRKDYDNKRIECIVYDVMFHPDSLHLASKNDGFRKLLNDTSLDAVEKSFNVKLDRANLRFPKLQYKGTPSSSV
;
A
#
# COMPACT_ATOMS: atom_id res chain seq x y z
N MET A 1 10.65 -16.01 -6.67
CA MET A 1 10.53 -16.30 -8.10
C MET A 1 11.49 -15.40 -8.86
N SER A 2 12.33 -15.99 -9.70
CA SER A 2 13.33 -15.29 -10.52
C SER A 2 12.63 -14.45 -11.59
N THR A 3 12.84 -13.14 -11.62
CA THR A 3 12.44 -12.31 -12.77
C THR A 3 13.38 -12.66 -13.90
N LYS A 4 12.92 -13.50 -14.85
CA LYS A 4 13.58 -13.67 -16.13
C LYS A 4 13.79 -12.27 -16.73
N ASP A 5 15.03 -11.93 -17.03
CA ASP A 5 15.38 -10.71 -17.75
C ASP A 5 14.52 -10.62 -19.01
N PHE A 6 13.73 -9.55 -19.13
CA PHE A 6 13.01 -9.21 -20.35
C PHE A 6 14.02 -8.76 -21.40
N ASN A 7 14.69 -9.72 -22.03
CA ASN A 7 15.67 -9.48 -23.07
C ASN A 7 14.95 -9.46 -24.43
N ILE A 8 14.16 -8.41 -24.67
CA ILE A 8 13.48 -8.20 -25.95
C ILE A 8 14.52 -7.75 -26.98
N SER A 9 14.71 -8.55 -28.02
CA SER A 9 15.56 -8.19 -29.14
C SER A 9 15.00 -6.96 -29.87
N ARG A 10 15.87 -6.18 -30.51
CA ARG A 10 15.49 -4.99 -31.28
C ARG A 10 14.49 -5.32 -32.40
N ASP A 11 14.60 -6.52 -32.96
CA ASP A 11 13.65 -7.02 -33.97
C ASP A 11 12.31 -7.41 -33.37
N GLU A 12 12.29 -8.00 -32.17
CA GLU A 12 11.04 -8.30 -31.44
C GLU A 12 10.33 -7.01 -31.04
N PHE A 13 11.07 -6.00 -30.59
CA PHE A 13 10.51 -4.68 -30.27
C PHE A 13 9.86 -4.05 -31.51
N ARG A 14 10.56 -4.06 -32.66
CA ARG A 14 10.01 -3.54 -33.92
C ARG A 14 8.79 -4.31 -34.38
N ASN A 15 8.77 -5.63 -34.18
CA ASN A 15 7.63 -6.47 -34.51
C ASN A 15 6.42 -6.16 -33.61
N ILE A 16 6.64 -6.01 -32.30
CA ILE A 16 5.60 -5.61 -31.34
C ILE A 16 5.04 -4.22 -31.71
N THR A 17 5.91 -3.25 -32.01
CA THR A 17 5.48 -1.90 -32.43
C THR A 17 4.61 -1.97 -33.68
N ARG A 18 5.03 -2.73 -34.70
CA ARG A 18 4.26 -2.90 -35.94
C ARG A 18 2.91 -3.61 -35.72
N CYS A 19 2.85 -4.60 -34.83
CA CYS A 19 1.60 -5.26 -34.47
C CYS A 19 0.65 -4.31 -33.73
N LEU A 20 1.17 -3.42 -32.88
CA LEU A 20 0.40 -2.40 -32.17
C LEU A 20 -0.08 -1.24 -33.06
N ASP A 21 0.45 -1.10 -34.27
CA ASP A 21 -0.04 -0.16 -35.29
C ASP A 21 -1.24 -0.72 -36.07
N ASN A 22 -1.51 -2.03 -35.99
CA ASN A 22 -2.68 -2.64 -36.63
C ASN A 22 -3.93 -2.40 -35.76
N GLU A 23 -4.94 -1.72 -36.32
CA GLU A 23 -6.20 -1.40 -35.64
C GLU A 23 -6.98 -2.63 -35.17
N GLU A 24 -6.99 -3.73 -35.95
CA GLU A 24 -7.65 -4.98 -35.56
C GLU A 24 -6.96 -5.62 -34.35
N PHE A 25 -5.62 -5.63 -34.34
CA PHE A 25 -4.85 -6.18 -33.21
C PHE A 25 -5.02 -5.33 -31.95
N ARG A 26 -5.05 -4.00 -32.08
CA ARG A 26 -5.34 -3.10 -30.95
C ARG A 26 -6.75 -3.33 -30.41
N GLY A 27 -7.74 -3.51 -31.29
CA GLY A 27 -9.11 -3.85 -30.91
C GLY A 27 -9.16 -5.13 -30.10
N LEU A 28 -8.62 -6.22 -30.64
CA LEU A 28 -8.57 -7.53 -29.99
C LEU A 28 -7.77 -7.51 -28.68
N PHE A 29 -6.65 -6.80 -28.64
CA PHE A 29 -5.83 -6.65 -27.44
C PHE A 29 -6.53 -5.83 -26.36
N MET A 30 -7.27 -4.78 -26.74
CA MET A 30 -8.10 -4.01 -25.80
C MET A 30 -9.26 -4.84 -25.27
N GLU A 31 -9.92 -5.62 -26.12
CA GLU A 31 -10.98 -6.56 -25.73
C GLU A 31 -10.45 -7.59 -24.73
N TYR A 32 -9.32 -8.24 -25.03
CA TYR A 32 -8.64 -9.15 -24.10
C TYR A 32 -8.27 -8.49 -22.77
N CYS A 33 -7.73 -7.26 -22.80
CA CYS A 33 -7.41 -6.51 -21.58
C CYS A 33 -8.65 -6.15 -20.76
N ASN A 34 -9.78 -5.86 -21.42
CA ASN A 34 -11.05 -5.59 -20.77
C ASN A 34 -11.65 -6.87 -20.18
N GLU A 35 -11.65 -7.98 -20.91
CA GLU A 35 -12.05 -9.29 -20.39
C GLU A 35 -11.25 -9.67 -19.15
N LEU A 36 -9.92 -9.49 -19.17
CA LEU A 36 -9.09 -9.75 -17.98
C LEU A 36 -9.44 -8.84 -16.78
N ARG A 37 -9.85 -7.59 -17.02
CA ARG A 37 -10.31 -6.68 -15.96
C ARG A 37 -11.66 -7.09 -15.40
N ASP A 38 -12.60 -7.44 -16.27
CA ASP A 38 -13.94 -7.89 -15.89
C ASP A 38 -13.88 -9.22 -15.13
N ASN A 39 -13.02 -10.15 -15.56
CA ASN A 39 -12.75 -11.41 -14.87
C ASN A 39 -12.25 -11.19 -13.43
N ARG A 40 -11.44 -10.16 -13.17
CA ARG A 40 -10.96 -9.88 -11.80
C ARG A 40 -12.08 -9.43 -10.88
N LYS A 41 -12.98 -8.58 -11.36
CA LYS A 41 -14.12 -8.11 -10.58
C LYS A 41 -15.11 -9.25 -10.32
N GLN A 42 -15.42 -10.03 -11.35
CA GLN A 42 -16.25 -11.22 -11.21
C GLN A 42 -15.67 -12.21 -10.19
N TYR A 43 -14.36 -12.43 -10.21
CA TYR A 43 -13.68 -13.28 -9.23
C TYR A 43 -13.79 -12.74 -7.79
N GLU A 44 -13.62 -11.43 -7.58
CA GLU A 44 -13.82 -10.79 -6.27
C GLU A 44 -15.27 -10.95 -5.78
N ASP A 45 -16.25 -10.77 -6.67
CA ASP A 45 -17.68 -10.91 -6.38
C ASP A 45 -18.06 -12.38 -6.07
N GLU A 46 -17.53 -13.35 -6.83
CA GLU A 46 -17.72 -14.78 -6.60
C GLU A 46 -17.12 -15.24 -5.27
N LEU A 47 -15.91 -14.79 -4.94
CA LEU A 47 -15.29 -15.08 -3.64
C LEU A 47 -16.12 -14.52 -2.48
N SER A 48 -16.60 -13.28 -2.63
CA SER A 48 -17.47 -12.67 -1.62
C SER A 48 -18.76 -13.48 -1.44
N MET A 49 -19.39 -13.94 -2.53
CA MET A 49 -20.58 -14.78 -2.46
C MET A 49 -20.32 -16.15 -1.81
N LEU A 50 -19.20 -16.81 -2.15
CA LEU A 50 -18.83 -18.11 -1.58
C LEU A 50 -18.53 -18.03 -0.08
N GLU A 51 -17.83 -16.99 0.37
CA GLU A 51 -17.53 -16.79 1.78
C GLU A 51 -18.77 -16.30 2.57
N ALA A 52 -19.64 -15.50 1.94
CA ALA A 52 -20.92 -15.12 2.53
C ALA A 52 -21.83 -16.33 2.75
N GLN A 53 -21.82 -17.33 1.85
CA GLN A 53 -22.51 -18.60 2.04
C GLN A 53 -21.96 -19.41 3.22
N ARG A 54 -20.69 -19.20 3.59
CA ARG A 54 -20.06 -19.76 4.80
C ARG A 54 -20.27 -18.91 6.05
N GLY A 55 -20.95 -17.76 5.93
CA GLY A 55 -21.23 -16.83 7.02
C GLY A 55 -20.16 -15.76 7.24
N TYR A 56 -19.20 -15.59 6.31
CA TYR A 56 -18.13 -14.58 6.41
C TYR A 56 -18.37 -13.41 5.44
N ASP A 57 -18.40 -12.18 5.94
CA ASP A 57 -18.41 -10.94 5.12
C ASP A 57 -16.97 -10.56 4.76
N VAL A 58 -16.51 -10.99 3.58
CA VAL A 58 -15.15 -10.72 3.10
C VAL A 58 -15.14 -9.41 2.31
N LYS A 59 -14.35 -8.44 2.79
CA LYS A 59 -14.16 -7.14 2.13
C LYS A 59 -12.71 -6.95 1.72
N PHE A 60 -12.50 -6.86 0.41
CA PHE A 60 -11.17 -6.59 -0.13
C PHE A 60 -10.73 -5.16 0.15
N LEU A 61 -9.65 -5.02 0.91
CA LEU A 61 -8.98 -3.75 1.16
C LEU A 61 -8.16 -3.34 -0.07
N LYS A 62 -8.58 -2.26 -0.71
CA LYS A 62 -7.86 -1.66 -1.85
C LYS A 62 -7.14 -0.39 -1.37
N PRO A 63 -5.80 -0.42 -1.18
CA PRO A 63 -5.06 0.75 -0.73
C PRO A 63 -4.95 1.79 -1.84
N SER A 64 -5.41 3.01 -1.55
CA SER A 64 -5.12 4.20 -2.34
C SER A 64 -3.80 4.84 -1.88
N PRO A 65 -2.93 5.28 -2.81
CA PRO A 65 -1.66 5.93 -2.48
C PRO A 65 -1.80 7.14 -1.54
N GLY A 66 -0.78 7.36 -0.72
CA GLY A 66 -0.70 8.50 0.20
C GLY A 66 0.71 9.06 0.22
N TYR A 67 1.56 8.55 1.10
CA TYR A 67 2.99 8.88 1.12
C TYR A 67 3.82 7.71 1.64
N VAL A 68 5.14 7.79 1.44
CA VAL A 68 6.07 6.73 1.83
C VAL A 68 7.02 7.21 2.91
N ILE A 69 7.23 6.36 3.92
CA ILE A 69 8.27 6.49 4.93
C ILE A 69 9.37 5.50 4.58
N LYS A 70 10.60 5.99 4.44
CA LYS A 70 11.80 5.17 4.22
C LYS A 70 12.59 5.08 5.52
N THR A 71 12.99 3.86 5.87
CA THR A 71 13.76 3.54 7.07
C THR A 71 14.72 2.37 6.78
N ILE A 72 15.45 1.91 7.80
CA ILE A 72 16.27 0.69 7.79
C ILE A 72 15.60 -0.32 8.72
N VAL A 73 15.45 -1.55 8.25
CA VAL A 73 14.89 -2.68 9.00
C VAL A 73 16.03 -3.52 9.55
N ASP A 74 16.00 -3.77 10.85
CA ASP A 74 16.98 -4.55 11.65
C ASP A 74 18.44 -4.13 11.44
N GLY A 75 18.67 -2.87 11.07
CA GLY A 75 20.00 -2.34 10.75
C GLY A 75 20.64 -2.92 9.48
N LYS A 76 19.92 -3.71 8.68
CA LYS A 76 20.50 -4.50 7.57
C LYS A 76 20.06 -4.06 6.19
N ARG A 77 18.75 -3.79 6.02
CA ARG A 77 18.15 -3.56 4.70
C ARG A 77 17.18 -2.39 4.71
N LYS A 78 16.94 -1.82 3.53
CA LYS A 78 16.01 -0.70 3.39
C LYS A 78 14.57 -1.19 3.61
N GLY A 79 13.81 -0.44 4.39
CA GLY A 79 12.38 -0.59 4.57
C GLY A 79 11.64 0.60 3.98
N PHE A 80 10.52 0.33 3.33
CA PHE A 80 9.57 1.34 2.89
C PHE A 80 8.21 1.03 3.49
N ILE A 81 7.57 2.03 4.06
CA ILE A 81 6.24 1.92 4.65
C ILE A 81 5.36 2.85 3.84
N ASN A 82 4.43 2.28 3.09
CA ASN A 82 3.41 3.05 2.41
C ASN A 82 2.29 3.35 3.40
N VAL A 83 2.10 4.64 3.67
CA VAL A 83 0.96 5.15 4.44
C VAL A 83 -0.16 5.42 3.43
N CYS A 84 -1.11 4.50 3.40
CA CYS A 84 -2.16 4.42 2.39
C CYS A 84 -3.53 4.80 2.95
N GLN A 85 -4.47 5.01 2.03
CA GLN A 85 -5.86 5.30 2.34
C GLN A 85 -6.73 4.11 1.99
N CYS A 86 -7.73 3.80 2.81
CA CYS A 86 -8.77 2.84 2.49
C CYS A 86 -10.07 3.22 3.20
N GLU A 87 -11.15 3.42 2.44
CA GLU A 87 -12.48 3.82 2.95
C GLU A 87 -13.09 2.78 3.89
N LEU A 88 -12.66 1.52 3.78
CA LEU A 88 -13.15 0.41 4.61
C LEU A 88 -12.53 0.42 6.02
N VAL A 89 -11.46 1.18 6.25
CA VAL A 89 -10.85 1.35 7.57
C VAL A 89 -11.66 2.37 8.36
N GLN A 90 -11.84 2.14 9.66
CA GLN A 90 -12.62 3.05 10.50
C GLN A 90 -11.98 4.45 10.59
N LYS A 91 -12.83 5.48 10.68
CA LYS A 91 -12.43 6.88 10.83
C LYS A 91 -11.64 7.11 12.13
N PRO A 92 -10.66 8.03 12.13
CA PRO A 92 -10.00 8.43 13.35
C PRO A 92 -10.98 9.15 14.28
N SER A 93 -10.87 8.93 15.58
CA SER A 93 -11.69 9.60 16.58
C SER A 93 -10.81 10.23 17.66
N SER A 94 -11.28 11.31 18.27
CA SER A 94 -10.60 11.96 19.39
C SER A 94 -11.53 12.07 20.59
N THR A 95 -10.94 11.94 21.76
CA THR A 95 -11.61 12.19 23.04
C THR A 95 -10.78 13.21 23.81
N SER A 96 -11.45 14.15 24.48
CA SER A 96 -10.78 15.10 25.36
C SER A 96 -10.26 14.36 26.59
N GLY A 97 -8.98 14.55 26.91
CA GLY A 97 -8.33 13.92 28.04
C GLY A 97 -7.41 14.90 28.78
N VAL A 98 -6.93 14.47 29.93
CA VAL A 98 -5.85 15.13 30.65
C VAL A 98 -4.59 14.30 30.42
N ASN A 99 -3.54 14.92 29.89
CA ASN A 99 -2.24 14.28 29.73
C ASN A 99 -1.63 13.98 31.11
N GLU A 100 -0.61 13.11 31.16
CA GLU A 100 0.10 12.79 32.41
C GLU A 100 0.65 14.04 33.13
N ASP A 101 0.96 15.10 32.36
CA ASP A 101 1.43 16.40 32.86
C ASP A 101 0.31 17.35 33.33
N GLY A 102 -0.95 16.89 33.43
CA GLY A 102 -2.08 17.70 33.87
C GLY A 102 -2.62 18.69 32.82
N THR A 103 -2.02 18.74 31.62
CA THR A 103 -2.48 19.58 30.51
C THR A 103 -3.68 18.97 29.79
N LYS A 104 -4.64 19.81 29.38
CA LYS A 104 -5.76 19.35 28.54
C LYS A 104 -5.21 18.96 27.16
N GLY A 105 -5.41 17.70 26.78
CA GLY A 105 -4.96 17.12 25.52
C GLY A 105 -6.08 16.41 24.78
N LEU A 106 -5.82 16.06 23.52
CA LEU A 106 -6.69 15.18 22.75
C LEU A 106 -6.07 13.79 22.69
N LYS A 107 -6.81 12.79 23.16
CA LYS A 107 -6.46 11.38 22.98
C LYS A 107 -7.06 10.90 21.66
N TRP A 108 -6.19 10.55 20.72
CA TRP A 108 -6.57 10.07 19.40
C TRP A 108 -6.61 8.55 19.36
N SER A 109 -7.65 8.01 18.73
CA SER A 109 -7.72 6.62 18.28
C SER A 109 -7.60 6.63 16.75
N ILE A 110 -6.58 5.94 16.22
CA ILE A 110 -6.30 5.87 14.79
C ILE A 110 -6.37 4.40 14.35
N PRO A 111 -7.55 3.92 13.90
CA PRO A 111 -7.68 2.60 13.34
C PRO A 111 -6.86 2.44 12.06
N TYR A 112 -6.27 1.26 11.87
CA TYR A 112 -5.51 0.93 10.67
C TYR A 112 -5.72 -0.53 10.28
N ALA A 113 -5.46 -0.81 9.01
CA ALA A 113 -5.28 -2.17 8.49
C ALA A 113 -3.86 -2.30 7.91
N GLN A 114 -3.35 -3.52 7.84
CA GLN A 114 -1.99 -3.77 7.38
C GLN A 114 -1.95 -4.99 6.47
N SER A 115 -1.25 -4.88 5.34
CA SER A 115 -1.02 -6.00 4.43
C SER A 115 0.26 -6.75 4.80
N GLN A 116 0.40 -7.97 4.28
CA GLN A 116 1.64 -8.75 4.43
C GLN A 116 2.83 -8.01 3.76
N PRO A 117 4.03 -8.10 4.35
CA PRO A 117 5.20 -7.43 3.82
C PRO A 117 5.61 -8.07 2.49
N ARG A 118 6.04 -7.25 1.54
CA ARG A 118 6.51 -7.70 0.24
C ARG A 118 7.97 -7.32 0.01
N LYS A 119 8.67 -8.15 -0.75
CA LYS A 119 10.01 -7.83 -1.24
C LYS A 119 9.89 -6.97 -2.50
N ASP A 120 10.76 -5.98 -2.61
CA ASP A 120 10.88 -5.10 -3.77
C ASP A 120 12.37 -4.73 -3.96
N TYR A 121 12.67 -3.98 -5.01
CA TYR A 121 14.01 -3.47 -5.28
C TYR A 121 13.98 -1.95 -5.39
N ASP A 122 15.02 -1.29 -4.90
CA ASP A 122 15.20 0.13 -5.13
C ASP A 122 15.78 0.42 -6.52
N ASN A 123 15.95 1.72 -6.86
CA ASN A 123 16.49 2.14 -8.16
C ASN A 123 17.93 1.64 -8.41
N LYS A 124 18.64 1.18 -7.37
CA LYS A 124 19.99 0.60 -7.46
C LYS A 124 19.96 -0.93 -7.50
N ARG A 125 18.77 -1.54 -7.68
CA ARG A 125 18.54 -2.99 -7.65
C ARG A 125 18.94 -3.65 -6.32
N ILE A 126 18.89 -2.90 -5.22
CA ILE A 126 19.13 -3.43 -3.87
C ILE A 126 17.79 -3.87 -3.28
N GLU A 127 17.74 -5.10 -2.76
CA GLU A 127 16.55 -5.66 -2.10
C GLU A 127 16.09 -4.76 -0.95
N CYS A 128 14.80 -4.48 -0.91
CA CYS A 128 14.12 -3.79 0.18
C CYS A 128 12.81 -4.49 0.53
N ILE A 129 12.29 -4.18 1.73
CA ILE A 129 10.98 -4.65 2.16
C ILE A 129 10.01 -3.48 2.13
N VAL A 130 8.80 -3.74 1.64
CA VAL A 130 7.71 -2.77 1.60
C VAL A 130 6.56 -3.27 2.48
N TYR A 131 6.07 -2.38 3.33
CA TYR A 131 4.93 -2.58 4.21
C TYR A 131 3.82 -1.60 3.79
N ASP A 132 2.56 -2.04 3.74
CA ASP A 132 1.45 -1.09 3.59
C ASP A 132 0.67 -1.01 4.90
N VAL A 133 0.49 0.22 5.37
CA VAL A 133 -0.39 0.54 6.50
C VAL A 133 -1.48 1.46 5.97
N MET A 134 -2.71 0.98 6.04
CA MET A 134 -3.90 1.61 5.48
C MET A 134 -4.69 2.28 6.59
N PHE A 135 -5.01 3.55 6.39
CA PHE A 135 -5.83 4.35 7.27
C PHE A 135 -7.06 4.86 6.53
N HIS A 136 -8.09 5.31 7.25
CA HIS A 136 -9.17 6.04 6.62
C HIS A 136 -8.64 7.36 6.00
N PRO A 137 -9.12 7.80 4.82
CA PRO A 137 -8.71 9.06 4.16
C PRO A 137 -8.71 10.28 5.08
N ASP A 138 -9.72 10.43 5.94
CA ASP A 138 -9.80 11.47 6.98
C ASP A 138 -8.52 11.58 7.85
N SER A 139 -7.86 10.45 8.14
CA SER A 139 -6.60 10.45 8.91
C SER A 139 -5.48 11.12 8.12
N LEU A 140 -5.35 10.84 6.83
CA LEU A 140 -4.33 11.48 5.98
C LEU A 140 -4.67 12.95 5.74
N HIS A 141 -5.97 13.28 5.61
CA HIS A 141 -6.41 14.66 5.52
C HIS A 141 -6.04 15.45 6.79
N LEU A 142 -6.27 14.88 7.97
CA LEU A 142 -5.89 15.51 9.24
C LEU A 142 -4.38 15.66 9.38
N ALA A 143 -3.61 14.62 9.00
CA ALA A 143 -2.14 14.66 8.98
C ALA A 143 -1.58 15.71 8.00
N SER A 144 -2.31 16.07 6.95
CA SER A 144 -1.90 17.13 6.03
C SER A 144 -2.00 18.54 6.63
N LYS A 145 -2.83 18.70 7.66
CA LYS A 145 -3.14 19.99 8.30
C LYS A 145 -2.55 20.16 9.69
N ASN A 146 -2.21 19.07 10.37
CA ASN A 146 -1.73 19.08 11.75
C ASN A 146 -0.46 18.24 11.87
N ASP A 147 0.69 18.89 12.06
CA ASP A 147 1.99 18.23 12.16
C ASP A 147 2.11 17.30 13.38
N GLY A 148 1.45 17.64 14.48
CA GLY A 148 1.37 16.77 15.66
C GLY A 148 0.61 15.47 15.35
N PHE A 149 -0.52 15.57 14.65
CA PHE A 149 -1.25 14.40 14.19
C PHE A 149 -0.47 13.62 13.11
N ARG A 150 0.26 14.29 12.23
CA ARG A 150 1.14 13.65 11.26
C ARG A 150 2.22 12.83 11.93
N LYS A 151 2.84 13.36 12.98
CA LYS A 151 3.82 12.62 13.79
C LYS A 151 3.17 11.38 14.42
N LEU A 152 1.99 11.55 15.03
CA LEU A 152 1.23 10.44 15.61
C LEU A 152 0.88 9.35 14.57
N LEU A 153 0.48 9.74 13.35
CA LEU A 153 0.17 8.82 12.25
C LEU A 153 1.43 8.06 11.78
N ASN A 154 2.57 8.75 11.68
CA ASN A 154 3.86 8.12 11.39
C ASN A 154 4.25 7.12 12.48
N ASP A 155 4.17 7.53 13.75
CA ASP A 155 4.51 6.68 14.90
C ASP A 155 3.60 5.44 14.96
N THR A 156 2.30 5.62 14.72
CA THR A 156 1.32 4.52 14.62
C THR A 156 1.69 3.55 13.49
N SER A 157 2.14 4.07 12.34
CA SER A 157 2.55 3.24 11.20
C SER A 157 3.80 2.41 11.50
N LEU A 158 4.79 3.02 12.18
CA LEU A 158 6.02 2.36 12.61
C LEU A 158 5.72 1.28 13.66
N ASP A 159 4.94 1.64 14.68
CA ASP A 159 4.46 0.73 15.73
C ASP A 159 3.75 -0.49 15.16
N ALA A 160 2.86 -0.28 14.18
CA ALA A 160 2.13 -1.37 13.52
C ALA A 160 3.09 -2.37 12.86
N VAL A 161 4.08 -1.88 12.11
CA VAL A 161 5.07 -2.72 11.43
C VAL A 161 5.95 -3.48 12.43
N GLU A 162 6.48 -2.79 13.44
CA GLU A 162 7.35 -3.42 14.44
C GLU A 162 6.63 -4.49 15.24
N LYS A 163 5.40 -4.22 15.69
CA LYS A 163 4.59 -5.15 16.49
C LYS A 163 4.13 -6.37 15.69
N SER A 164 3.58 -6.16 14.49
CA SER A 164 3.01 -7.25 13.69
C SER A 164 4.08 -8.19 13.11
N PHE A 165 5.25 -7.65 12.73
CA PHE A 165 6.29 -8.43 12.05
C PHE A 165 7.51 -8.71 12.91
N ASN A 166 7.52 -8.25 14.17
CA ASN A 166 8.62 -8.42 15.12
C ASN A 166 9.97 -7.96 14.54
N VAL A 167 9.96 -6.79 13.89
CA VAL A 167 11.14 -6.15 13.29
C VAL A 167 11.49 -4.87 14.04
N LYS A 168 12.73 -4.40 13.91
CA LYS A 168 13.16 -3.09 14.44
C LYS A 168 13.38 -2.10 13.31
N LEU A 169 12.72 -0.95 13.38
CA LEU A 169 12.87 0.13 12.42
C LEU A 169 13.78 1.22 12.98
N ASP A 170 14.63 1.79 12.14
CA ASP A 170 15.41 2.96 12.49
C ASP A 170 14.51 4.21 12.51
N ARG A 171 13.98 4.53 13.69
CA ARG A 171 13.14 5.71 13.94
C ARG A 171 13.93 7.02 13.98
N ALA A 172 15.25 6.98 14.19
CA ALA A 172 16.09 8.18 14.24
C ALA A 172 16.40 8.70 12.84
N ASN A 173 16.52 7.82 11.84
CA ASN A 173 16.91 8.16 10.48
C ASN A 173 15.78 7.99 9.45
N LEU A 174 14.57 8.43 9.79
CA LEU A 174 13.44 8.41 8.85
C LEU A 174 13.68 9.38 7.67
N ARG A 175 13.24 8.97 6.49
CA ARG A 175 13.28 9.77 5.25
C ARG A 175 11.93 9.71 4.55
N PHE A 176 11.50 10.83 3.98
CA PHE A 176 10.22 10.94 3.28
C PHE A 176 10.48 11.23 1.79
N PRO A 177 10.64 10.20 0.94
CA PRO A 177 10.81 10.42 -0.51
C PRO A 177 9.59 11.12 -1.12
N LYS A 178 9.78 11.83 -2.23
CA LYS A 178 8.70 12.40 -3.06
C LYS A 178 7.96 11.30 -3.84
N LEU A 179 7.51 10.27 -3.15
CA LEU A 179 6.83 9.10 -3.68
C LEU A 179 5.56 8.90 -2.87
N GLN A 180 4.44 8.65 -3.56
CA GLN A 180 3.15 8.42 -2.92
C GLN A 180 2.93 6.95 -2.52
N TYR A 181 3.58 6.03 -3.24
CA TYR A 181 3.52 4.59 -2.98
C TYR A 181 4.70 3.86 -3.61
N LYS A 182 5.33 2.92 -2.90
CA LYS A 182 6.40 2.06 -3.42
C LYS A 182 5.83 0.75 -3.97
N GLY A 183 6.03 0.51 -5.26
CA GLY A 183 5.52 -0.67 -5.97
C GLY A 183 4.12 -0.44 -6.56
N THR A 184 3.41 -1.51 -6.87
CA THR A 184 2.03 -1.44 -7.36
C THR A 184 1.06 -1.80 -6.23
N PRO A 185 0.03 -0.99 -5.95
CA PRO A 185 -0.99 -1.33 -4.97
C PRO A 185 -1.67 -2.67 -5.30
N SER A 186 -1.68 -3.61 -4.35
CA SER A 186 -2.38 -4.89 -4.47
C SER A 186 -3.54 -4.96 -3.48
N SER A 187 -4.70 -5.46 -3.93
CA SER A 187 -5.83 -5.76 -3.04
C SER A 187 -5.39 -6.78 -1.98
N SER A 188 -5.75 -6.56 -0.72
CA SER A 188 -5.61 -7.54 0.36
C SER A 188 -6.99 -7.97 0.83
N VAL A 189 -7.11 -9.22 1.28
CA VAL A 189 -8.34 -9.80 1.84
C VAL A 189 -8.39 -9.54 3.33
#